data_AF-R5FU04-F1
#
_entry.id   AF-R5FU04-F1
#
_cell.length_a   1.000
_cell.length_b   1.000
_cell.length_c   1.000
_cell.angle_alpha   90.00
_cell.angle_beta   90.00
_cell.angle_gamma   90.00
#
_symmetry.space_group_name_H-M   'P 1'
#
loop_
_entity.id
_entity.type
_entity.pdbx_description
1 polymer ?
#
loop_
_entity_poly.entity_id
_entity_poly.type
_entity_poly.pdbx_seq_one_letter_code
_entity_poly.pdbx_strand_id
1 'polypeptide(L)'
;MKTHYNRLAFSIASLLSLLLLLSSCGLTANYGKKGEVYKELYAQKPLSILVMPPINKTNKVEAKEAVYASLFHPLVERGYYVFSPLLAQELLQSESAEDAELFIDGSLKPFNNVFTADAVLFTVINKWQKIVLTNTMDVNIEYILKSTKDNKVLFQRSADVTVDCKVANTSSMLLNLVANAVATALSDNIVAARKANGFILSDIPDGKYAPLHDQDQDTPAGQKDITGRVKL
;
A
#
# COMPACT_ATOMS: atom_id res chain seq x y z
N MET A 1 -3.77 -64.53 -10.80
CA MET A 1 -4.80 -63.47 -10.84
C MET A 1 -4.80 -62.52 -9.63
N LYS A 2 -4.57 -63.01 -8.38
CA LYS A 2 -4.54 -62.16 -7.16
C LYS A 2 -3.39 -61.13 -7.08
N THR A 3 -2.23 -61.43 -7.67
CA THR A 3 -1.03 -60.58 -7.61
C THR A 3 -1.13 -59.30 -8.45
N HIS A 4 -1.87 -59.31 -9.56
CA HIS A 4 -2.09 -58.12 -10.39
C HIS A 4 -3.10 -57.14 -9.75
N TYR A 5 -4.12 -57.66 -9.06
CA TYR A 5 -5.11 -56.83 -8.36
C TYR A 5 -4.48 -56.03 -7.21
N ASN A 6 -3.59 -56.66 -6.42
CA ASN A 6 -2.91 -55.97 -5.32
C ASN A 6 -1.94 -54.90 -5.81
N ARG A 7 -1.31 -55.07 -6.98
CA ARG A 7 -0.45 -54.05 -7.59
C ARG A 7 -1.26 -52.87 -8.11
N LEU A 8 -2.41 -53.14 -8.75
CA LEU A 8 -3.32 -52.09 -9.22
C LEU A 8 -3.93 -51.29 -8.06
N ALA A 9 -4.34 -51.97 -6.98
CA ALA A 9 -4.87 -51.34 -5.78
C ALA A 9 -3.81 -50.47 -5.06
N PHE A 10 -2.55 -50.92 -5.00
CA PHE A 10 -1.44 -50.12 -4.46
C PHE A 10 -1.15 -48.88 -5.31
N SER A 11 -1.19 -48.99 -6.65
CA SER A 11 -1.00 -47.85 -7.55
C SER A 11 -2.12 -46.82 -7.42
N ILE A 12 -3.38 -47.25 -7.28
CA ILE A 12 -4.53 -46.35 -7.07
C ILE A 12 -4.44 -45.67 -5.70
N ALA A 13 -4.08 -46.41 -4.65
CA ALA A 13 -3.90 -45.85 -3.30
C ALA A 13 -2.75 -44.83 -3.24
N SER A 14 -1.65 -45.09 -3.95
CA SER A 14 -0.52 -44.16 -4.07
C SER A 14 -0.89 -42.90 -4.85
N LEU A 15 -1.73 -43.00 -5.88
CA LEU A 15 -2.21 -41.85 -6.66
C LEU A 15 -3.19 -41.00 -5.83
N LEU A 16 -4.07 -41.63 -5.05
CA LEU A 16 -5.03 -40.95 -4.16
C LEU A 16 -4.31 -40.21 -3.01
N SER A 17 -3.24 -40.79 -2.47
CA SER A 17 -2.39 -40.16 -1.45
C SER A 17 -1.66 -38.93 -1.98
N LEU A 18 -1.21 -38.96 -3.25
CA LEU A 18 -0.57 -37.81 -3.90
C LEU A 18 -1.56 -36.67 -4.19
N LEU A 19 -2.84 -36.97 -4.48
CA LEU A 19 -3.88 -35.95 -4.62
C LEU A 19 -4.24 -35.25 -3.29
N LEU A 20 -4.16 -35.95 -2.16
CA LEU A 20 -4.41 -35.37 -0.82
C LEU A 20 -3.29 -34.43 -0.34
N LEU A 21 -2.06 -34.62 -0.84
CA LEU A 21 -0.92 -33.75 -0.53
C LEU A 21 -0.95 -32.44 -1.33
N LEU A 22 -1.72 -32.36 -2.41
CA LEU A 22 -1.88 -31.15 -3.23
C LEU A 22 -2.92 -30.16 -2.66
N SER A 23 -3.74 -30.56 -1.68
CA SER A 23 -4.70 -29.68 -0.99
C SER A 23 -4.13 -28.88 0.19
N SER A 24 -2.83 -28.97 0.46
CA SER A 24 -2.16 -28.15 1.49
C SER A 24 -1.37 -27.00 0.86
N CYS A 25 -2.05 -26.15 0.09
CA CYS A 25 -1.48 -24.92 -0.43
C CYS A 25 -2.27 -23.73 0.14
N GLY A 26 -1.64 -22.97 1.03
CA GLY A 26 -2.15 -21.69 1.52
C GLY A 26 -2.58 -21.68 2.98
N LEU A 27 -1.62 -21.79 3.91
CA LEU A 27 -1.79 -21.15 5.21
C LEU A 27 -1.77 -19.63 4.95
N THR A 28 -2.91 -19.06 4.55
CA THR A 28 -3.11 -17.62 4.65
C THR A 28 -3.01 -17.28 6.12
N ALA A 29 -1.94 -16.60 6.52
CA ALA A 29 -1.86 -16.00 7.84
C ALA A 29 -3.09 -15.10 7.99
N ASN A 30 -4.08 -15.56 8.76
CA ASN A 30 -5.32 -14.83 8.97
C ASN A 30 -5.06 -13.80 10.07
N TYR A 31 -4.93 -12.53 9.68
CA TYR A 31 -4.76 -11.41 10.62
C TYR A 31 -6.11 -10.85 11.11
N GLY A 32 -7.17 -11.66 11.04
CA GLY A 32 -8.55 -11.29 11.30
C GLY A 32 -9.32 -10.94 10.03
N LYS A 33 -10.64 -10.78 10.16
CA LYS A 33 -11.51 -10.29 9.10
C LYS A 33 -11.41 -8.77 9.00
N LYS A 34 -11.53 -8.19 7.81
CA LYS A 34 -11.50 -6.73 7.63
C LYS A 34 -12.53 -6.02 8.50
N GLY A 35 -13.74 -6.57 8.64
CA GLY A 35 -14.80 -6.03 9.50
C GLY A 35 -14.39 -5.92 10.97
N GLU A 36 -13.48 -6.77 11.43
CA GLU A 36 -12.98 -6.77 12.81
C GLU A 36 -11.76 -5.85 12.98
N VAL A 37 -10.87 -5.81 11.99
CA VAL A 37 -9.64 -5.02 12.01
C VAL A 37 -9.93 -3.53 11.76
N TYR A 38 -10.85 -3.22 10.85
CA TYR A 38 -11.16 -1.87 10.38
C TYR A 38 -12.55 -1.38 10.83
N LYS A 39 -12.97 -1.75 12.05
CA LYS A 39 -14.30 -1.44 12.61
C LYS A 39 -14.70 0.03 12.47
N GLU A 40 -13.78 0.95 12.80
CA GLU A 40 -14.06 2.38 12.77
C GLU A 40 -14.27 2.90 11.33
N LEU A 41 -13.58 2.32 10.35
CA LEU A 41 -13.77 2.69 8.94
C LEU A 41 -15.16 2.28 8.44
N TYR A 42 -15.62 1.07 8.76
CA TYR A 42 -16.98 0.63 8.43
C TYR A 42 -18.07 1.38 9.22
N ALA A 43 -17.77 1.84 10.43
CA ALA A 43 -18.70 2.64 11.22
C ALA A 43 -18.86 4.06 10.65
N GLN A 44 -17.76 4.69 10.23
CA GLN A 44 -17.75 6.09 9.80
C GLN A 44 -17.96 6.30 8.29
N LYS A 45 -17.63 5.29 7.47
CA LYS A 45 -17.78 5.28 6.01
C LYS A 45 -17.31 6.57 5.34
N PRO A 46 -16.03 6.96 5.50
CA PRO A 46 -15.52 8.19 4.92
C PRO A 46 -15.66 8.16 3.39
N LEU A 47 -16.13 9.25 2.80
CA LEU A 47 -16.30 9.38 1.34
C LEU A 47 -15.11 10.08 0.71
N SER A 48 -14.62 11.12 1.37
CA SER A 48 -13.55 11.99 0.89
C SER A 48 -12.28 11.86 1.73
N ILE A 49 -11.13 11.72 1.06
CA ILE A 49 -9.81 11.61 1.68
C ILE A 49 -8.93 12.77 1.22
N LEU A 50 -8.47 13.57 2.17
CA LEU A 50 -7.38 14.52 1.99
C LEU A 50 -6.05 13.83 2.26
N VAL A 51 -5.07 14.00 1.38
CA VAL A 51 -3.73 13.42 1.57
C VAL A 51 -2.78 14.53 2.02
N MET A 52 -2.17 14.35 3.20
CA MET A 52 -1.17 15.29 3.71
C MET A 52 0.19 15.05 3.05
N PRO A 53 1.02 16.11 2.89
CA PRO A 53 2.41 15.95 2.50
C PRO A 53 3.12 14.90 3.39
N PRO A 54 3.89 13.96 2.83
CA PRO A 54 4.52 12.91 3.64
C PRO A 54 5.51 13.45 4.66
N ILE A 55 5.47 12.88 5.85
CA ILE A 55 6.46 13.07 6.92
C ILE A 55 7.71 12.27 6.51
N ASN A 56 8.83 12.95 6.30
CA ASN A 56 10.05 12.31 5.82
C ASN A 56 11.10 12.22 6.93
N LYS A 57 11.31 11.01 7.47
CA LYS A 57 12.35 10.75 8.48
C LYS A 57 13.68 10.29 7.86
N THR A 58 13.83 10.43 6.54
CA THR A 58 15.04 10.05 5.79
C THR A 58 15.80 11.29 5.31
N ASN A 59 16.99 11.08 4.74
CA ASN A 59 17.77 12.13 4.08
C ASN A 59 17.51 12.23 2.56
N LYS A 60 16.43 11.62 2.06
CA LYS A 60 16.09 11.57 0.64
C LYS A 60 14.93 12.49 0.33
N VAL A 61 15.21 13.65 -0.26
CA VAL A 61 14.20 14.68 -0.53
C VAL A 61 13.19 14.18 -1.58
N GLU A 62 13.67 13.44 -2.58
CA GLU A 62 12.88 12.95 -3.71
C GLU A 62 11.83 11.90 -3.29
N ALA A 63 12.03 11.25 -2.13
CA ALA A 63 11.09 10.26 -1.60
C ALA A 63 9.74 10.90 -1.28
N LYS A 64 9.74 12.13 -0.73
CA LYS A 64 8.53 12.84 -0.32
C LYS A 64 7.61 13.08 -1.52
N GLU A 65 8.15 13.66 -2.59
CA GLU A 65 7.38 13.94 -3.81
C GLU A 65 6.90 12.67 -4.51
N ALA A 66 7.77 11.67 -4.64
CA ALA A 66 7.42 10.40 -5.30
C ALA A 66 6.29 9.66 -4.58
N VAL A 67 6.35 9.59 -3.24
CA VAL A 67 5.29 9.01 -2.42
C VAL A 67 4.02 9.84 -2.56
N TYR A 68 4.10 11.16 -2.40
CA TYR A 68 2.92 12.02 -2.40
C TYR A 68 2.14 11.96 -3.72
N ALA A 69 2.84 12.11 -4.85
CA ALA A 69 2.22 12.12 -6.18
C ALA A 69 1.61 10.77 -6.58
N SER A 70 2.01 9.67 -5.94
CA SER A 70 1.53 8.33 -6.26
C SER A 70 0.44 7.80 -5.33
N LEU A 71 0.00 8.58 -4.33
CA LEU A 71 -1.08 8.19 -3.41
C LEU A 71 -2.48 8.31 -4.03
N PHE A 72 -2.65 9.20 -5.01
CA PHE A 72 -3.95 9.48 -5.60
C PHE A 72 -4.61 8.25 -6.23
N HIS A 73 -3.89 7.58 -7.12
CA HIS A 73 -4.41 6.46 -7.91
C HIS A 73 -4.92 5.29 -7.05
N PRO A 74 -4.12 4.71 -6.12
CA PRO A 74 -4.59 3.55 -5.35
C PRO A 74 -5.79 3.89 -4.47
N LEU A 75 -5.92 5.12 -3.95
CA LEU A 75 -7.10 5.48 -3.15
C LEU A 75 -8.37 5.60 -4.00
N VAL A 76 -8.26 6.18 -5.21
CA VAL A 76 -9.39 6.29 -6.15
C VAL A 76 -9.82 4.91 -6.63
N GLU A 77 -8.89 4.00 -6.93
CA GLU A 77 -9.20 2.63 -7.33
C GLU A 77 -9.95 1.84 -6.26
N ARG A 78 -9.75 2.17 -4.97
CA ARG A 78 -10.52 1.59 -3.86
C ARG A 78 -11.82 2.35 -3.58
N GLY A 79 -12.27 3.23 -4.47
CA GLY A 79 -13.61 3.81 -4.43
C GLY A 79 -13.76 5.01 -3.50
N TYR A 80 -12.69 5.74 -3.20
CA TYR A 80 -12.73 6.98 -2.44
C TYR A 80 -12.69 8.21 -3.35
N TYR A 81 -13.35 9.28 -2.93
CA TYR A 81 -13.07 10.60 -3.49
C TYR A 81 -11.77 11.12 -2.88
N VAL A 82 -10.79 11.48 -3.70
CA VAL A 82 -9.47 11.91 -3.22
C VAL A 82 -9.22 13.30 -3.73
N PHE A 83 -8.88 14.23 -2.83
CA PHE A 83 -8.40 15.54 -3.27
C PHE A 83 -7.06 15.35 -3.97
N SER A 84 -6.90 15.93 -5.15
CA SER A 84 -5.63 15.87 -5.88
C SER A 84 -4.50 16.33 -4.94
N PRO A 85 -3.50 15.48 -4.64
CA PRO A 85 -2.44 15.81 -3.69
C PRO A 85 -1.74 17.12 -4.06
N LEU A 86 -1.41 17.32 -5.33
CA LEU A 86 -0.71 18.51 -5.79
C LEU A 86 -1.55 19.80 -5.65
N LEU A 87 -2.86 19.74 -5.92
CA LEU A 87 -3.75 20.90 -5.75
C LEU A 87 -4.06 21.18 -4.27
N ALA A 88 -4.23 20.12 -3.48
CA ALA A 88 -4.45 20.24 -2.05
C ALA A 88 -3.23 20.84 -1.34
N GLN A 89 -2.02 20.52 -1.81
CA GLN A 89 -0.78 21.07 -1.28
C GLN A 89 -0.70 22.59 -1.42
N GLU A 90 -1.11 23.17 -2.55
CA GLU A 90 -1.12 24.63 -2.74
C GLU A 90 -2.01 25.33 -1.70
N LEU A 91 -3.18 24.74 -1.40
CA LEU A 91 -4.09 25.27 -0.38
C LEU A 91 -3.56 25.04 1.04
N LEU A 92 -2.99 23.87 1.33
CA LEU A 92 -2.34 23.62 2.62
C LEU A 92 -1.19 24.62 2.87
N GLN A 93 -0.44 24.97 1.82
CA GLN A 93 0.60 25.97 1.86
C GLN A 93 0.06 27.37 2.15
N SER A 94 -1.00 27.79 1.46
CA SER A 94 -1.61 29.11 1.71
C SER A 94 -2.16 29.23 3.13
N GLU A 95 -2.64 28.14 3.71
CA GLU A 95 -3.15 28.07 5.08
C GLU A 95 -2.06 27.76 6.14
N SER A 96 -0.78 27.72 5.77
CA SER A 96 0.34 27.34 6.66
C SER A 96 0.15 25.98 7.36
N ALA A 97 -0.56 25.06 6.70
CA ALA A 97 -0.95 23.75 7.19
C ALA A 97 -0.22 22.60 6.47
N GLU A 98 0.91 22.87 5.82
CA GLU A 98 1.67 21.87 5.06
C GLU A 98 2.50 20.90 5.91
N ASP A 99 2.80 21.28 7.15
CA ASP A 99 3.59 20.48 8.09
C ASP A 99 2.71 19.42 8.75
N ALA A 100 2.74 18.21 8.20
CA ALA A 100 1.90 17.09 8.62
C ALA A 100 2.19 16.63 10.06
N GLU A 101 3.42 16.83 10.54
CA GLU A 101 3.86 16.51 11.89
C GLU A 101 3.06 17.28 12.95
N LEU A 102 2.60 18.50 12.64
CA LEU A 102 1.79 19.31 13.56
C LEU A 102 0.37 18.79 13.74
N PHE A 103 -0.14 18.05 12.74
CA PHE A 103 -1.55 17.64 12.68
C PHE A 103 -1.76 16.16 12.98
N ILE A 104 -0.73 15.32 12.84
CA ILE A 104 -0.87 13.87 13.02
C ILE A 104 -1.43 13.50 14.40
N ASP A 105 -1.08 14.25 15.45
CA ASP A 105 -1.60 14.10 16.82
C ASP A 105 -2.57 15.22 17.23
N GLY A 106 -2.78 16.20 16.34
CA GLY A 106 -3.62 17.37 16.57
C GLY A 106 -5.09 17.18 16.20
N SER A 107 -5.85 18.28 16.24
CA SER A 107 -7.25 18.31 15.80
C SER A 107 -7.33 18.36 14.28
N LEU A 108 -8.06 17.41 13.69
CA LEU A 108 -8.28 17.33 12.25
C LEU A 108 -9.55 18.05 11.77
N LYS A 109 -10.30 18.70 12.68
CA LYS A 109 -11.51 19.48 12.33
C LYS A 109 -11.28 20.57 11.29
N PRO A 110 -10.15 21.31 11.27
CA PRO A 110 -9.90 22.32 10.25
C PRO A 110 -9.95 21.75 8.83
N PHE A 111 -9.45 20.53 8.61
CA PHE A 111 -9.50 19.87 7.31
C PHE A 111 -10.94 19.53 6.88
N ASN A 112 -11.81 19.20 7.84
CA ASN A 112 -13.24 19.07 7.54
C ASN A 112 -13.87 20.43 7.18
N ASN A 113 -13.53 21.49 7.92
CA ASN A 113 -14.14 22.81 7.70
C ASN A 113 -13.71 23.45 6.36
N VAL A 114 -12.46 23.24 5.94
CA VAL A 114 -11.90 23.85 4.71
C VAL A 114 -12.09 22.94 3.50
N PHE A 115 -11.65 21.68 3.59
CA PHE A 115 -11.71 20.76 2.46
C PHE A 115 -13.01 19.98 2.40
N THR A 116 -13.83 19.97 3.47
CA THR A 116 -14.95 19.03 3.59
C THR A 116 -14.49 17.57 3.48
N ALA A 117 -13.26 17.30 3.93
CA ALA A 117 -12.69 15.96 3.96
C ALA A 117 -13.27 15.16 5.13
N ASP A 118 -13.73 13.92 4.88
CA ASP A 118 -14.18 13.00 5.93
C ASP A 118 -13.00 12.37 6.67
N ALA A 119 -11.89 12.13 5.96
CA ALA A 119 -10.68 11.55 6.52
C ALA A 119 -9.42 12.20 5.95
N VAL A 120 -8.34 12.12 6.71
CA VAL A 120 -7.01 12.61 6.34
C VAL A 120 -6.03 11.45 6.37
N LEU A 121 -5.30 11.25 5.27
CA LEU A 121 -4.23 10.27 5.17
C LEU A 121 -2.89 10.91 5.49
N PHE A 122 -2.24 10.41 6.51
CA PHE A 122 -0.85 10.68 6.85
C PHE A 122 0.05 9.55 6.35
N THR A 123 1.23 9.90 5.86
CA THR A 123 2.26 8.93 5.50
C THR A 123 3.58 9.31 6.15
N VAL A 124 4.27 8.31 6.71
CA VAL A 124 5.57 8.48 7.38
C VAL A 124 6.60 7.61 6.69
N ILE A 125 7.58 8.23 6.04
CA ILE A 125 8.67 7.55 5.34
C ILE A 125 9.80 7.33 6.35
N ASN A 126 9.98 6.10 6.82
CA ASN A 126 11.04 5.75 7.77
C ASN A 126 12.32 5.27 7.07
N LYS A 127 12.22 4.65 5.89
CA LYS A 127 13.37 4.15 5.13
C LYS A 127 13.16 4.37 3.63
N TRP A 128 14.21 4.86 2.97
CA TRP A 128 14.25 5.03 1.52
C TRP A 128 15.68 4.84 1.02
N GLN A 129 16.01 3.63 0.54
CA GLN A 129 17.38 3.28 0.20
C GLN A 129 17.47 2.52 -1.12
N LYS A 130 18.23 3.07 -2.08
CA LYS A 130 18.58 2.37 -3.32
C LYS A 130 19.73 1.40 -3.09
N ILE A 131 19.52 0.13 -3.42
CA ILE A 131 20.56 -0.90 -3.46
C ILE A 131 21.04 -1.00 -4.91
N VAL A 132 22.17 -0.35 -5.20
CA VAL A 132 22.72 -0.23 -6.55
C VAL A 132 23.07 -1.59 -7.16
N LEU A 133 23.61 -2.51 -6.35
CA LEU A 133 24.05 -3.83 -6.82
C LEU A 133 22.90 -4.67 -7.40
N THR A 134 21.71 -4.59 -6.78
CA THR A 134 20.53 -5.37 -7.17
C THR A 134 19.54 -4.56 -8.00
N ASN A 135 19.77 -3.25 -8.14
CA ASN A 135 18.83 -2.27 -8.69
C ASN A 135 17.44 -2.33 -8.02
N THR A 136 17.44 -2.44 -6.69
CA THR A 136 16.20 -2.49 -5.89
C THR A 136 16.11 -1.29 -4.95
N MET A 137 14.90 -0.96 -4.52
CA MET A 137 14.63 0.08 -3.54
C MET A 137 14.06 -0.54 -2.26
N ASP A 138 14.77 -0.38 -1.14
CA ASP A 138 14.25 -0.72 0.18
C ASP A 138 13.47 0.49 0.72
N VAL A 139 12.18 0.28 0.98
CA VAL A 139 11.23 1.32 1.37
C VAL A 139 10.51 0.89 2.63
N ASN A 140 10.51 1.74 3.65
CA ASN A 140 9.62 1.60 4.80
C ASN A 140 8.70 2.82 4.92
N ILE A 141 7.40 2.60 4.73
CA ILE A 141 6.38 3.65 4.83
C ILE A 141 5.26 3.16 5.74
N GLU A 142 4.86 4.03 6.66
CA GLU A 142 3.65 3.90 7.47
C GLU A 142 2.53 4.77 6.89
N TYR A 143 1.31 4.23 6.88
CA TYR A 143 0.10 4.87 6.38
C TYR A 143 -0.91 4.92 7.51
N ILE A 144 -1.42 6.10 7.83
CA ILE A 144 -2.36 6.32 8.92
C ILE A 144 -3.51 7.18 8.39
N LEU A 145 -4.68 6.58 8.20
CA LEU A 145 -5.91 7.27 7.85
C LEU A 145 -6.67 7.60 9.12
N LYS A 146 -6.97 8.88 9.35
CA LYS A 146 -7.70 9.36 10.53
C LYS A 146 -8.98 10.08 10.11
N SER A 147 -10.03 9.91 10.91
CA SER A 147 -11.27 10.67 10.74
C SER A 147 -11.07 12.14 11.10
N THR A 148 -11.62 13.04 10.31
CA THR A 148 -11.64 14.48 10.65
C THR A 148 -12.71 14.84 11.68
N LYS A 149 -13.67 13.92 11.93
CA LYS A 149 -14.80 14.13 12.84
C LYS A 149 -14.39 13.96 14.29
N ASP A 150 -13.67 12.87 14.58
CA ASP A 150 -13.32 12.46 15.95
C ASP A 150 -11.84 12.06 16.14
N ASN A 151 -10.99 12.24 15.12
CA ASN A 151 -9.56 11.89 15.12
C ASN A 151 -9.26 10.39 15.28
N LYS A 152 -10.26 9.51 15.23
CA LYS A 152 -10.02 8.07 15.31
C LYS A 152 -9.24 7.57 14.11
N VAL A 153 -8.38 6.58 14.34
CA VAL A 153 -7.67 5.86 13.28
C VAL A 153 -8.66 4.91 12.60
N LEU A 154 -8.85 5.12 11.30
CA LEU A 154 -9.72 4.32 10.45
C LEU A 154 -8.95 3.17 9.80
N PHE A 155 -7.71 3.43 9.41
CA PHE A 155 -6.81 2.47 8.79
C PHE A 155 -5.37 2.80 9.18
N GLN A 156 -4.59 1.78 9.55
CA GLN A 156 -3.17 1.94 9.82
C GLN A 156 -2.42 0.69 9.38
N ARG A 157 -1.40 0.86 8.55
CA ARG A 157 -0.50 -0.21 8.10
C ARG A 157 0.90 0.33 7.87
N SER A 158 1.90 -0.52 8.04
CA SER A 158 3.28 -0.22 7.64
C SER A 158 3.84 -1.34 6.74
N ALA A 159 4.67 -0.94 5.79
CA ALA A 159 5.36 -1.86 4.87
C ALA A 159 6.85 -1.62 4.92
N ASP A 160 7.65 -2.65 5.24
CA ASP A 160 9.06 -2.73 4.85
C ASP A 160 9.17 -3.60 3.60
N VAL A 161 9.39 -2.98 2.43
CA VAL A 161 9.35 -3.67 1.13
C VAL A 161 10.62 -3.41 0.33
N THR A 162 11.04 -4.42 -0.42
CA THR A 162 12.12 -4.29 -1.41
C THR A 162 11.49 -4.32 -2.80
N VAL A 163 11.51 -3.19 -3.48
CA VAL A 163 10.93 -3.04 -4.82
C VAL A 163 11.99 -3.30 -5.89
N ASP A 164 11.69 -4.15 -6.86
CA ASP A 164 12.50 -4.22 -8.09
C ASP A 164 12.12 -3.03 -8.99
N CYS A 165 13.10 -2.15 -9.22
CA CYS A 165 12.95 -0.94 -10.04
C CYS A 165 13.41 -1.16 -11.48
N LYS A 166 13.67 -2.40 -11.91
CA LYS A 166 13.94 -2.69 -13.32
C LYS A 166 12.73 -2.30 -14.16
N VAL A 167 12.85 -1.17 -14.84
CA VAL A 167 12.00 -0.82 -15.98
C VAL A 167 12.35 -1.79 -17.10
N ALA A 168 11.34 -2.47 -17.66
CA ALA A 168 11.51 -3.31 -18.84
C ALA A 168 11.89 -2.43 -20.05
N ASN A 169 13.18 -2.12 -20.19
CA ASN A 169 13.67 -1.32 -21.32
C ASN A 169 14.12 -2.23 -22.46
N THR A 170 13.39 -2.10 -23.57
CA THR A 170 13.74 -2.58 -24.91
C THR A 170 15.03 -1.91 -25.40
N SER A 171 16.04 -2.73 -25.69
CA SER A 171 17.15 -2.54 -26.64
C SER A 171 17.78 -1.14 -26.81
N SER A 172 18.98 -0.95 -26.23
CA SER A 172 20.19 -0.33 -26.84
C SER A 172 20.95 0.53 -25.83
N MET A 173 22.09 0.01 -25.36
CA MET A 173 22.83 0.50 -24.19
C MET A 173 24.27 0.81 -24.61
N LEU A 174 24.66 2.09 -24.70
CA LEU A 174 26.02 2.54 -24.30
C LEU A 174 26.24 4.07 -24.31
N LEU A 175 25.41 4.89 -24.99
CA LEU A 175 25.68 6.33 -25.14
C LEU A 175 24.93 7.27 -24.17
N ASN A 176 23.98 6.79 -23.37
CA ASN A 176 23.08 7.64 -22.57
C ASN A 176 23.32 7.60 -21.03
N LEU A 177 24.46 7.07 -20.55
CA LEU A 177 24.60 6.63 -19.16
C LEU A 177 24.48 7.73 -18.09
N VAL A 178 24.84 9.00 -18.40
CA VAL A 178 24.82 10.09 -17.39
C VAL A 178 23.46 10.78 -17.32
N ALA A 179 22.82 11.07 -18.47
CA ALA A 179 21.46 11.60 -18.50
C ALA A 179 20.43 10.55 -18.04
N ASN A 180 20.64 9.28 -18.42
CA ASN A 180 19.78 8.19 -17.99
C ASN A 180 19.92 7.88 -16.50
N ALA A 181 21.07 8.08 -15.85
CA ALA A 181 21.18 7.78 -14.42
C ALA A 181 20.24 8.66 -13.57
N VAL A 182 20.13 9.95 -13.90
CA VAL A 182 19.21 10.88 -13.23
C VAL A 182 17.76 10.57 -13.59
N ALA A 183 17.46 10.40 -14.89
CA ALA A 183 16.11 10.03 -15.34
C ALA A 183 15.66 8.67 -14.77
N THR A 184 16.58 7.71 -14.63
CA THR A 184 16.33 6.39 -14.04
C THR A 184 16.15 6.49 -12.54
N ALA A 185 16.93 7.31 -11.84
CA ALA A 185 16.73 7.51 -10.40
C ALA A 185 15.36 8.14 -10.10
N LEU A 186 14.93 9.11 -10.91
CA LEU A 186 13.59 9.70 -10.82
C LEU A 186 12.50 8.66 -11.15
N SER A 187 12.68 7.85 -12.19
CA SER A 187 11.73 6.78 -12.51
C SER A 187 11.66 5.72 -11.42
N ASP A 188 12.80 5.33 -10.85
CA ASP A 188 12.88 4.30 -9.81
C ASP A 188 12.17 4.74 -8.55
N ASN A 189 12.32 6.01 -8.15
CA ASN A 189 11.63 6.56 -7.00
C ASN A 189 10.11 6.51 -7.18
N ILE A 190 9.62 6.93 -8.36
CA ILE A 190 8.18 6.90 -8.67
C ILE A 190 7.67 5.45 -8.76
N VAL A 191 8.42 4.53 -9.37
CA VAL A 191 8.05 3.11 -9.47
C VAL A 191 8.00 2.47 -8.07
N ALA A 192 9.01 2.73 -7.24
CA ALA A 192 9.05 2.26 -5.86
C ALA A 192 7.86 2.78 -5.05
N ALA A 193 7.59 4.09 -5.14
CA ALA A 193 6.46 4.72 -4.46
C ALA A 193 5.12 4.14 -4.91
N ARG A 194 4.89 3.99 -6.23
CA ARG A 194 3.66 3.41 -6.78
C ARG A 194 3.44 1.98 -6.30
N LYS A 195 4.48 1.13 -6.37
CA LYS A 195 4.39 -0.26 -5.92
C LYS A 195 4.13 -0.35 -4.41
N ALA A 196 4.85 0.42 -3.60
CA ALA A 196 4.65 0.43 -2.15
C ALA A 196 3.26 0.93 -1.75
N ASN A 197 2.84 2.09 -2.29
CA ASN A 197 1.53 2.68 -2.05
C ASN A 197 0.40 1.73 -2.50
N GLY A 198 0.48 1.21 -3.73
CA GLY A 198 -0.51 0.28 -4.26
C GLY A 198 -0.59 -1.00 -3.44
N PHE A 199 0.54 -1.56 -3.03
CA PHE A 199 0.56 -2.77 -2.20
C PHE A 199 -0.11 -2.56 -0.84
N ILE A 200 0.24 -1.51 -0.09
CA ILE A 200 -0.38 -1.27 1.23
C ILE A 200 -1.84 -0.88 1.11
N LEU A 201 -2.16 0.02 0.20
CA LEU A 201 -3.52 0.51 0.02
C LEU A 201 -4.42 -0.51 -0.69
N SER A 202 -3.90 -1.62 -1.21
CA SER A 202 -4.72 -2.75 -1.68
C SER A 202 -5.46 -3.48 -0.54
N ASP A 203 -5.11 -3.22 0.72
CA ASP A 203 -5.76 -3.84 1.88
C ASP A 203 -6.80 -2.93 2.57
N ILE A 204 -6.82 -1.61 2.31
CA ILE A 204 -7.87 -0.72 2.86
C ILE A 204 -9.27 -1.28 2.50
N PRO A 205 -10.30 -1.15 3.32
CA PRO A 205 -11.65 -1.51 2.90
C PRO A 205 -12.13 -0.74 1.66
N ASP A 206 -13.08 -1.30 0.92
CA ASP A 206 -13.66 -0.63 -0.26
C ASP A 206 -14.53 0.58 0.13
N GLY A 207 -14.20 1.74 -0.43
CA GLY A 207 -14.96 2.99 -0.31
C GLY A 207 -16.28 2.96 -1.10
N LYS A 208 -17.11 3.99 -0.91
CA LYS A 208 -18.48 4.04 -1.45
C LYS A 208 -18.59 3.80 -2.95
N TYR A 209 -17.58 4.18 -3.72
CA TYR A 209 -17.59 4.08 -5.19
C TYR A 209 -16.96 2.79 -5.72
N ALA A 210 -16.51 1.88 -4.83
CA ALA A 210 -15.97 0.58 -5.23
C ALA A 210 -17.06 -0.51 -5.27
N PRO A 211 -16.90 -1.55 -6.11
CA PRO A 211 -17.91 -2.59 -6.28
C PRO A 211 -18.23 -3.40 -5.01
N LEU A 212 -17.26 -3.58 -4.10
CA LEU A 212 -17.43 -4.39 -2.90
C LEU A 212 -17.64 -3.54 -1.64
N HIS A 213 -18.12 -2.30 -1.79
CA HIS A 213 -18.42 -1.43 -0.65
C HIS A 213 -19.36 -2.13 0.36
N ASP A 214 -18.95 -2.16 1.63
CA ASP A 214 -19.59 -2.89 2.74
C ASP A 214 -19.71 -4.43 2.57
N GLN A 215 -19.20 -5.00 1.47
CA GLN A 215 -19.26 -6.44 1.17
C GLN A 215 -17.92 -7.16 1.41
N ASP A 216 -16.87 -6.43 1.73
CA ASP A 216 -15.52 -6.98 1.96
C ASP A 216 -15.22 -7.26 3.44
N GLN A 217 -16.18 -7.08 4.35
CA GLN A 217 -16.00 -7.27 5.79
C GLN A 217 -15.53 -8.67 6.19
N ASP A 218 -15.99 -9.70 5.47
CA ASP A 218 -15.61 -11.10 5.71
C ASP A 218 -14.29 -11.51 5.04
N THR A 219 -13.68 -10.62 4.25
CA THR A 219 -12.39 -10.91 3.63
C THR A 219 -11.26 -10.86 4.67
N PRO A 220 -10.20 -11.67 4.51
CA PRO A 220 -9.03 -11.59 5.39
C PRO A 220 -8.36 -10.22 5.28
N ALA A 221 -8.03 -9.61 6.41
CA ALA A 221 -7.15 -8.44 6.46
C ALA A 221 -5.68 -8.88 6.33
N GLY A 222 -4.86 -8.06 5.69
CA GLY A 222 -3.41 -8.26 5.67
C GLY A 222 -2.75 -7.97 7.03
N GLN A 223 -1.47 -8.29 7.17
CA GLN A 223 -0.69 -7.98 8.39
C GLN A 223 -0.56 -6.47 8.64
N LYS A 224 -0.86 -5.98 9.86
CA LYS A 224 -0.76 -4.55 10.18
C LYS A 224 0.63 -3.97 9.89
N ASP A 225 1.67 -4.59 10.45
CA ASP A 225 3.06 -4.19 10.28
C ASP A 225 3.82 -5.27 9.53
N ILE A 226 4.09 -5.05 8.25
CA ILE A 226 4.78 -6.01 7.40
C ILE A 226 6.27 -5.90 7.67
N THR A 227 6.76 -6.79 8.53
CA THR A 227 8.16 -6.88 8.93
C THR A 227 8.86 -8.00 8.15
N GLY A 228 9.74 -7.62 7.23
CA GLY A 228 10.50 -8.54 6.38
C GLY A 228 10.41 -8.21 4.90
N ARG A 229 11.38 -8.69 4.11
CA ARG A 229 11.47 -8.34 2.67
C ARG A 229 10.33 -8.96 1.88
N VAL A 230 9.30 -8.16 1.61
CA VAL A 230 8.34 -8.45 0.53
C VAL A 230 8.90 -7.89 -0.77
N LYS A 231 9.09 -8.75 -1.76
CA LYS A 231 9.55 -8.36 -3.10
C LYS A 231 8.36 -7.96 -3.96
N LEU A 232 8.37 -6.72 -4.45
CA LEU A 232 7.34 -6.14 -5.33
C LEU A 232 7.89 -5.83 -6.73
#